data_AF-A0A2N7XU63-F1
#
_entry.id   AF-A0A2N7XU63-F1
#
_cell.length_a   1.000
_cell.length_b   1.000
_cell.length_c   1.000
_cell.angle_alpha   90.00
_cell.angle_beta   90.00
_cell.angle_gamma   90.00
#
_symmetry.space_group_name_H-M   'P 1'
#
loop_
_entity.id
_entity.type
_entity.pdbx_description
1 polymer ?
#
loop_
_entity_poly.entity_id
_entity_poly.type
_entity_poly.pdbx_seq_one_letter_code
_entity_poly.pdbx_strand_id
1 'polypeptide(L)'
;ILHCAALAPSVGNAQPWRFVRLRTPALRAALAAHVDAQNAKAAARYTGTERHDRYRALKLHGLREAPEVLAVFCDEQPAAGHGLGIATMPEMLRYSCVMAIHTLWVSARLRDIG
;
A
#
# COMPACT_ATOMS: atom_id res chain seq x y z
N ILE A 1 3.06 14.48 6.82
CA ILE A 1 2.38 13.56 5.88
C ILE A 1 1.61 12.49 6.63
N LEU A 2 2.24 11.66 7.48
CA LEU A 2 1.51 10.62 8.26
C LEU A 2 0.36 11.17 9.12
N HIS A 3 0.54 12.34 9.75
CA HIS A 3 -0.56 13.00 10.48
C HIS A 3 -1.76 13.30 9.57
N CYS A 4 -1.55 13.71 8.32
CA CYS A 4 -2.65 13.93 7.37
C CYS A 4 -3.37 12.63 7.03
N ALA A 5 -2.63 11.53 6.86
CA ALA A 5 -3.22 10.21 6.62
C ALA A 5 -4.16 9.77 7.76
N ALA A 6 -3.82 10.11 9.01
CA ALA A 6 -4.63 9.82 10.19
C ALA A 6 -5.92 10.64 10.29
N LEU A 7 -6.08 11.69 9.46
CA LEU A 7 -7.33 12.46 9.35
C LEU A 7 -8.32 11.84 8.35
N ALA A 8 -7.97 10.72 7.71
CA ALA A 8 -8.88 10.03 6.82
C ALA A 8 -10.11 9.49 7.56
N PRO A 9 -11.27 9.40 6.89
CA PRO A 9 -12.44 8.76 7.47
C PRO A 9 -12.14 7.28 7.75
N SER A 10 -12.73 6.75 8.83
CA SER A 10 -12.72 5.32 9.11
C SER A 10 -14.07 4.87 9.62
N VAL A 11 -14.46 3.65 9.23
CA VAL A 11 -15.70 3.02 9.70
C VAL A 11 -15.70 2.98 11.23
N GLY A 12 -16.79 3.44 11.84
CA GLY A 12 -16.91 3.51 13.30
C GLY A 12 -15.85 4.35 14.02
N ASN A 13 -15.08 5.19 13.32
CA ASN A 13 -13.87 5.83 13.86
C ASN A 13 -12.82 4.81 14.39
N ALA A 14 -12.72 3.63 13.74
CA ALA A 14 -11.87 2.54 14.17
C ALA A 14 -10.36 2.76 13.93
N GLN A 15 -9.98 3.66 13.02
CA GLN A 15 -8.58 4.01 12.70
C GLN A 15 -7.65 2.78 12.59
N PRO A 16 -7.95 1.81 11.70
CA PRO A 16 -7.30 0.51 11.69
C PRO A 16 -5.88 0.52 11.10
N TRP A 17 -5.43 1.62 10.49
CA TRP A 17 -4.14 1.69 9.83
C TRP A 17 -2.97 1.52 10.79
N ARG A 18 -1.95 0.76 10.37
CA ARG A 18 -0.64 0.67 11.00
C ARG A 18 0.43 0.98 9.97
N PHE A 19 1.22 2.02 10.25
CA PHE A 19 2.24 2.54 9.34
C PHE A 19 3.62 2.04 9.76
N VAL A 20 4.30 1.30 8.87
CA VAL A 20 5.67 0.82 9.09
C VAL A 20 6.61 1.49 8.11
N ARG A 21 7.60 2.22 8.64
CA ARG A 21 8.59 2.99 7.88
C ARG A 21 9.82 2.13 7.60
N LEU A 22 10.08 1.86 6.33
CA LEU A 22 11.20 1.03 5.87
C LEU A 22 12.27 1.94 5.24
N ARG A 23 13.37 2.15 5.96
CA ARG A 23 14.48 3.03 5.51
C ARG A 23 15.81 2.31 5.25
N THR A 24 15.92 1.04 5.64
CA THR A 24 17.15 0.27 5.46
C THR A 24 17.28 -0.19 4.01
N PRO A 25 18.41 0.07 3.33
CA PRO A 25 18.64 -0.40 1.96
C PRO A 25 18.47 -1.91 1.81
N ALA A 26 18.91 -2.70 2.80
CA ALA A 26 18.77 -4.16 2.78
C ALA A 26 17.30 -4.62 2.77
N LEU A 27 16.42 -4.00 3.57
CA LEU A 27 14.99 -4.32 3.58
C LEU A 27 14.33 -3.95 2.25
N ARG A 28 14.68 -2.78 1.70
CA ARG A 28 14.19 -2.35 0.39
C ARG A 28 14.64 -3.28 -0.74
N ALA A 29 15.89 -3.75 -0.70
CA ALA A 29 16.42 -4.71 -1.66
C ALA A 29 15.72 -6.07 -1.57
N ALA A 30 15.48 -6.57 -0.35
CA ALA A 30 14.74 -7.81 -0.12
C ALA A 30 13.30 -7.73 -0.64
N LEU A 31 12.60 -6.62 -0.38
CA LEU A 31 11.25 -6.39 -0.89
C LEU A 31 11.24 -6.26 -2.42
N ALA A 32 12.23 -5.57 -3.00
CA ALA A 32 12.36 -5.46 -4.45
C ALA A 32 12.56 -6.83 -5.11
N ALA A 33 13.43 -7.69 -4.56
CA ALA A 33 13.62 -9.05 -5.05
C ALA A 33 12.32 -9.89 -4.96
N HIS A 34 11.55 -9.72 -3.89
CA HIS A 34 10.24 -10.37 -3.77
C HIS A 34 9.29 -9.91 -4.88
N VAL A 35 9.16 -8.59 -5.10
CA VAL A 35 8.26 -8.03 -6.12
C VAL A 35 8.72 -8.42 -7.53
N ASP A 36 10.02 -8.41 -7.83
CA ASP A 36 10.57 -8.88 -9.10
C ASP A 36 10.15 -10.32 -9.41
N ALA A 37 10.21 -11.21 -8.40
CA ALA A 37 9.77 -12.60 -8.56
C ALA A 37 8.26 -12.72 -8.82
N GLN A 38 7.43 -11.91 -8.16
CA GLN A 38 5.98 -11.90 -8.43
C GLN A 38 5.66 -11.29 -9.80
N ASN A 39 6.39 -10.25 -10.20
CA ASN A 39 6.27 -9.62 -11.51
C ASN A 39 6.58 -10.62 -12.64
N ALA A 40 7.64 -11.41 -12.51
CA ALA A 40 7.96 -12.49 -13.44
C ALA A 40 6.84 -13.53 -13.55
N LYS A 41 6.23 -13.93 -12.43
CA LYS A 41 5.07 -14.86 -12.41
C LYS A 41 3.83 -14.24 -13.07
N ALA A 42 3.57 -12.96 -12.86
CA ALA A 42 2.47 -12.25 -13.49
C ALA A 42 2.67 -12.13 -15.01
N ALA A 43 3.90 -11.84 -15.46
CA ALA A 43 4.25 -11.78 -16.87
C ALA A 43 3.98 -13.09 -17.60
N ALA A 44 4.23 -14.24 -16.94
CA ALA A 44 4.05 -15.57 -17.53
C ALA A 44 2.59 -15.83 -17.98
N ARG A 45 1.60 -15.09 -17.46
CA ARG A 45 0.19 -15.18 -17.90
C ARG A 45 -0.04 -14.66 -19.32
N TYR A 46 0.91 -13.90 -19.88
CA TYR A 46 0.83 -13.32 -21.22
C TYR A 46 1.72 -14.05 -22.24
N THR A 47 2.39 -15.14 -21.85
CA THR A 47 3.32 -15.89 -22.70
C THR A 47 2.70 -16.24 -24.06
N GLY A 48 3.47 -16.07 -25.14
CA GLY A 48 3.01 -16.33 -26.50
C GLY A 48 2.16 -15.19 -27.11
N THR A 49 2.04 -14.05 -26.41
CA THR A 49 1.38 -12.84 -26.92
C THR A 49 2.34 -11.66 -26.89
N GLU A 50 2.11 -10.66 -27.74
CA GLU A 50 2.84 -9.38 -27.73
C GLU A 50 2.75 -8.66 -26.35
N ARG A 51 1.69 -8.94 -25.58
CA ARG A 51 1.51 -8.36 -24.25
C ARG A 51 2.58 -8.80 -23.26
N HIS A 52 3.19 -9.97 -23.46
CA HIS A 52 4.28 -10.44 -22.60
C HIS A 52 5.46 -9.48 -22.59
N ASP A 53 5.96 -9.13 -23.77
CA ASP A 53 7.15 -8.28 -23.91
C ASP A 53 6.84 -6.85 -23.49
N ARG A 54 5.64 -6.35 -23.84
CA ARG A 54 5.16 -5.05 -23.37
C ARG A 54 5.06 -4.97 -21.85
N TYR A 55 4.56 -6.02 -21.19
CA TYR A 55 4.44 -6.07 -19.74
C TYR A 55 5.83 -6.06 -19.08
N ARG A 56 6.78 -6.85 -19.61
CA ARG A 56 8.17 -6.90 -19.09
C ARG A 56 8.94 -5.60 -19.28
N ALA A 57 8.56 -4.75 -20.23
CA ALA A 57 9.16 -3.44 -20.42
C ALA A 57 8.72 -2.39 -19.37
N LEU A 58 7.65 -2.66 -18.59
CA LEU A 58 7.15 -1.74 -17.58
C LEU A 58 8.02 -1.78 -16.31
N LYS A 59 8.44 -0.61 -15.83
CA LYS A 59 8.96 -0.45 -14.47
C LYS A 59 7.79 -0.32 -13.49
N LEU A 60 7.44 -1.41 -12.81
CA LEU A 60 6.26 -1.46 -11.93
C LEU A 60 6.51 -1.06 -10.47
N HIS A 61 7.74 -0.78 -10.08
CA HIS A 61 8.06 -0.26 -8.75
C HIS A 61 9.36 0.55 -8.72
N GLY A 62 9.52 1.37 -7.68
CA GLY A 62 10.73 2.14 -7.37
C GLY A 62 11.38 1.77 -6.03
N LEU A 63 11.18 0.53 -5.55
CA LEU A 63 11.59 0.09 -4.21
C LEU A 63 13.08 0.25 -3.90
N ARG A 64 13.97 0.12 -4.90
CA ARG A 64 15.42 0.26 -4.68
C ARG A 64 15.84 1.73 -4.63
N GLU A 65 15.14 2.56 -5.38
CA GLU A 65 15.42 3.98 -5.61
C GLU A 65 14.80 4.87 -4.54
N ALA A 66 13.60 4.52 -4.06
CA ALA A 66 12.91 5.28 -3.03
C ALA A 66 13.73 5.30 -1.72
N PRO A 67 14.01 6.46 -1.12
CA PRO A 67 14.79 6.55 0.12
C PRO A 67 14.03 5.98 1.33
N GLU A 68 12.70 5.93 1.25
CA GLU A 68 11.81 5.41 2.28
C GLU A 68 10.62 4.71 1.61
N VAL A 69 10.22 3.56 2.17
CA VAL A 69 9.00 2.85 1.78
C VAL A 69 8.07 2.82 2.99
N LEU A 70 6.79 3.08 2.77
CA LEU A 70 5.76 2.98 3.79
C LEU A 70 4.91 1.74 3.55
N ALA A 71 5.01 0.76 4.43
CA ALA A 71 4.06 -0.35 4.45
C ALA A 71 2.85 0.04 5.31
N VAL A 72 1.66 -0.13 4.76
CA VAL A 72 0.38 0.15 5.44
C VAL A 72 -0.33 -1.16 5.69
N PHE A 73 -0.54 -1.49 6.96
CA PHE A 73 -1.30 -2.65 7.38
C PHE A 73 -2.67 -2.22 7.92
N CYS A 74 -3.66 -3.09 7.77
CA CYS A 74 -4.97 -2.94 8.37
C CYS A 74 -5.05 -3.84 9.59
N ASP A 75 -5.21 -3.27 10.77
CA ASP A 75 -5.63 -4.00 11.97
C ASP A 75 -7.08 -4.42 11.81
N GLU A 76 -7.34 -5.73 11.74
CA GLU A 76 -8.68 -6.29 11.57
C GLU A 76 -9.41 -6.48 12.90
N GLN A 77 -8.76 -6.18 14.03
CA GLN A 77 -9.34 -6.23 15.37
C GLN A 77 -9.03 -4.94 16.15
N PRO A 78 -9.41 -3.76 15.62
CA PRO A 78 -9.12 -2.50 16.29
C PRO A 78 -9.90 -2.39 17.60
N ALA A 79 -9.23 -1.95 18.66
CA ALA A 79 -9.90 -1.62 19.92
C ALA A 79 -10.88 -0.44 19.78
N ALA A 80 -10.54 0.53 18.91
CA ALA A 80 -11.38 1.67 18.61
C ALA A 80 -12.54 1.31 17.67
N GLY A 81 -13.64 2.04 17.78
CA GLY A 81 -14.83 1.89 16.95
C GLY A 81 -15.79 0.77 17.35
N HIS A 82 -15.43 -0.08 18.31
CA HIS A 82 -16.34 -1.00 19.01
C HIS A 82 -17.22 -1.87 18.10
N GLY A 83 -16.70 -2.28 16.94
CA GLY A 83 -17.44 -3.08 15.97
C GLY A 83 -18.47 -2.32 15.12
N LEU A 84 -18.61 -1.01 15.30
CA LEU A 84 -19.56 -0.20 14.55
C LEU A 84 -19.21 -0.20 13.06
N GLY A 85 -20.17 -0.62 12.23
CA GLY A 85 -20.07 -0.62 10.77
C GLY A 85 -19.29 -1.79 10.16
N ILE A 86 -18.83 -2.75 10.98
CA ILE A 86 -18.07 -3.93 10.49
C ILE A 86 -18.76 -5.27 10.74
N ALA A 87 -19.90 -5.27 11.46
CA ALA A 87 -20.63 -6.49 11.78
C ALA A 87 -21.13 -7.26 10.54
N THR A 88 -21.54 -6.56 9.48
CA THR A 88 -22.01 -7.14 8.22
C THR A 88 -21.07 -6.93 7.04
N MET A 89 -20.08 -6.05 7.19
CA MET A 89 -19.12 -5.67 6.15
C MET A 89 -17.71 -5.48 6.75
N PRO A 90 -17.03 -6.57 7.16
CA PRO A 90 -15.72 -6.49 7.81
C PRO A 90 -14.64 -5.83 6.94
N GLU A 91 -14.78 -5.87 5.61
CA GLU A 91 -13.88 -5.21 4.65
C GLU A 91 -13.84 -3.69 4.78
N MET A 92 -14.83 -3.06 5.46
CA MET A 92 -14.85 -1.62 5.70
C MET A 92 -13.62 -1.11 6.46
N LEU A 93 -12.96 -1.97 7.26
CA LEU A 93 -11.67 -1.64 7.88
C LEU A 93 -10.58 -1.43 6.81
N ARG A 94 -10.53 -2.29 5.80
CA ARG A 94 -9.56 -2.19 4.69
C ARG A 94 -9.85 -0.97 3.84
N TYR A 95 -11.11 -0.66 3.56
CA TYR A 95 -11.49 0.59 2.87
C TYR A 95 -11.10 1.84 3.66
N SER A 96 -11.17 1.79 4.99
CA SER A 96 -10.64 2.87 5.83
C SER A 96 -9.13 3.07 5.65
N CYS A 97 -8.36 1.98 5.53
CA CYS A 97 -6.93 2.06 5.20
C CYS A 97 -6.67 2.61 3.79
N VAL A 98 -7.50 2.25 2.80
CA VAL A 98 -7.42 2.81 1.44
C VAL A 98 -7.61 4.33 1.48
N MET A 99 -8.59 4.82 2.25
CA MET A 99 -8.80 6.25 2.43
C MET A 99 -7.60 6.94 3.12
N ALA A 100 -6.97 6.28 4.10
CA ALA A 100 -5.73 6.79 4.72
C ALA A 100 -4.57 6.89 3.71
N ILE A 101 -4.40 5.89 2.84
CA ILE A 101 -3.40 5.90 1.75
C ILE A 101 -3.71 7.02 0.74
N HIS A 102 -4.97 7.19 0.34
CA HIS A 102 -5.37 8.24 -0.58
C HIS A 102 -5.07 9.63 0.00
N THR A 103 -5.45 9.89 1.25
CA THR A 103 -5.16 11.16 1.93
C THR A 103 -3.67 11.41 2.07
N LEU A 104 -2.88 10.36 2.35
CA LEU A 104 -1.42 10.43 2.35
C LEU A 104 -0.88 10.87 0.98
N TRP A 105 -1.40 10.27 -0.09
CA TRP A 105 -0.92 10.53 -1.45
C TRP A 105 -1.18 11.97 -1.88
N VAL A 106 -2.39 12.50 -1.65
CA VAL A 106 -2.71 13.90 -1.93
C VAL A 106 -1.84 14.84 -1.07
N SER A 107 -1.64 14.53 0.21
CA SER A 107 -0.78 15.32 1.11
C SER A 107 0.70 15.34 0.70
N ALA A 108 1.20 14.21 0.18
CA ALA A 108 2.55 14.07 -0.35
C ALA A 108 2.72 14.88 -1.65
N ARG A 109 1.73 14.82 -2.54
CA ARG A 109 1.75 15.59 -3.80
C ARG A 109 1.84 17.10 -3.55
N LEU A 110 1.15 17.63 -2.53
CA LEU A 110 1.24 19.04 -2.12
C LEU A 110 2.62 19.45 -1.59
N ARG A 111 3.51 18.48 -1.36
CA ARG A 111 4.89 18.66 -0.87
C ARG A 111 5.92 18.19 -1.90
N ASP A 112 5.47 18.00 -3.15
CA ASP A 112 6.29 17.51 -4.27
C ASP A 112 7.00 16.18 -3.99
N ILE A 113 6.34 15.30 -3.24
CA ILE A 113 6.78 13.92 -3.00
C ILE A 113 5.90 12.98 -3.84
N GLY A 114 6.55 12.14 -4.66
CA GLY A 114 5.93 11.15 -5.54
C GLY A 114 6.47 9.75 -5.34
#